data_AF-A0A8S1WUE6-F1
#
_entry.id   AF-A0A8S1WUE6-F1
#
_cell.length_a   1.000
_cell.length_b   1.000
_cell.length_c   1.000
_cell.angle_alpha   90.00
_cell.angle_beta   90.00
_cell.angle_gamma   90.00
#
_symmetry.space_group_name_H-M   'P 1'
#
loop_
_entity.id
_entity.type
_entity.pdbx_description
1 polymer ?
#
loop_
_entity_poly.entity_id
_entity_poly.type
_entity_poly.pdbx_seq_one_letter_code
_entity_poly.pdbx_strand_id
1 'polypeptide(L)'
;MAKACKSKTCSDTKKTKSSECASALAGCISDGTKCIEKGKCSDYSTKEACSAGGTDGACVFSPTSSSATTGVCKLYTQCSDANSDQIACQSMSQTCKWTVATGTTPSSCSNHTCDTAAKGTAKCVTIPSFDGKKYTVCQPQGGKCVVGDPSSLTQDNCYKMSQYTYSWNAQTKKCIACGAGSTSNNNSTSVNNSMDNTSNTTTDDHGQYLYVLPILISFIF
;
A
#
# COMPACT_ATOMS: atom_id res chain seq x y z
N MET A 1 57.00 -2.27 -0.65
CA MET A 1 55.77 -1.51 -0.27
C MET A 1 54.64 -2.51 -0.12
N ALA A 2 54.16 -2.77 1.10
CA ALA A 2 53.04 -3.69 1.30
C ALA A 2 51.74 -3.02 0.83
N LYS A 3 50.98 -3.68 -0.05
CA LYS A 3 49.62 -3.25 -0.38
C LYS A 3 48.71 -3.65 0.78
N ALA A 4 48.28 -2.66 1.56
CA ALA A 4 47.26 -2.88 2.58
C ALA A 4 45.88 -2.91 1.94
N CYS A 5 45.09 -3.94 2.22
CA CYS A 5 43.68 -3.99 1.87
C CYS A 5 42.89 -3.12 2.84
N LYS A 6 41.92 -2.37 2.32
CA LYS A 6 40.92 -1.65 3.14
C LYS A 6 39.54 -2.25 2.93
N SER A 7 38.66 -2.10 3.92
CA SER A 7 37.24 -2.42 3.76
C SER A 7 36.64 -1.58 2.63
N LYS A 8 35.86 -2.23 1.77
CA LYS A 8 35.15 -1.57 0.68
C LYS A 8 34.03 -0.71 1.27
N THR A 9 33.95 0.53 0.82
CA THR A 9 32.88 1.49 1.16
C THR A 9 32.08 1.82 -0.08
N CYS A 10 30.88 2.39 0.07
CA CYS A 10 30.05 2.79 -1.08
C CYS A 10 30.83 3.71 -2.03
N SER A 11 31.55 4.69 -1.48
CA SER A 11 32.30 5.68 -2.28
C SER A 11 33.44 5.10 -3.12
N ASP A 12 33.88 3.86 -2.86
CA ASP A 12 34.85 3.17 -3.70
C ASP A 12 34.25 2.71 -5.05
N THR A 13 32.93 2.71 -5.17
CA THR A 13 32.20 2.30 -6.38
C THR A 13 31.66 3.52 -7.13
N LYS A 14 32.08 3.70 -8.38
CA LYS A 14 31.66 4.80 -9.27
C LYS A 14 30.53 4.37 -10.21
N LYS A 15 29.44 3.86 -9.65
CA LYS A 15 28.23 3.53 -10.40
C LYS A 15 27.20 4.64 -10.25
N THR A 16 26.43 4.86 -11.30
CA THR A 16 25.47 5.96 -11.40
C THR A 16 24.02 5.49 -11.22
N LYS A 17 23.82 4.19 -10.96
CA LYS A 17 22.52 3.59 -10.71
C LYS A 17 22.47 2.92 -9.35
N SER A 18 21.38 3.15 -8.62
CA SER A 18 21.22 2.60 -7.27
C SER A 18 21.20 1.08 -7.24
N SER A 19 20.65 0.42 -8.27
CA SER A 19 20.68 -1.04 -8.40
C SER A 19 22.11 -1.59 -8.59
N GLU A 20 22.96 -0.90 -9.34
CA GLU A 20 24.37 -1.26 -9.52
C GLU A 20 25.17 -1.03 -8.23
N CYS A 21 24.91 0.08 -7.52
CA CYS A 21 25.52 0.35 -6.22
C CYS A 21 25.17 -0.73 -5.19
N ALA A 22 23.88 -1.10 -5.10
CA ALA A 22 23.40 -2.16 -4.21
C ALA A 22 24.01 -3.52 -4.57
N SER A 23 24.21 -3.80 -5.86
CA SER A 23 24.87 -5.03 -6.33
C SER A 23 26.36 -5.06 -6.01
N ALA A 24 27.02 -3.89 -5.99
CA ALA A 24 28.44 -3.77 -5.68
C ALA A 24 28.72 -3.86 -4.17
N LEU A 25 27.82 -3.34 -3.34
CA LEU A 25 27.84 -3.44 -1.88
C LEU A 25 26.43 -3.17 -1.33
N ALA A 26 25.90 -4.11 -0.54
CA ALA A 26 24.59 -3.97 0.08
C ALA A 26 24.53 -2.74 0.99
N GLY A 27 23.39 -2.03 0.99
CA GLY A 27 23.21 -0.79 1.74
C GLY A 27 23.71 0.48 1.02
N CYS A 28 24.28 0.35 -0.18
CA CYS A 28 24.66 1.49 -1.02
C CYS A 28 23.58 1.83 -2.04
N ILE A 29 23.40 3.12 -2.31
CA ILE A 29 22.59 3.65 -3.41
C ILE A 29 23.44 4.61 -4.25
N SER A 30 22.93 5.08 -5.40
CA SER A 30 23.64 6.07 -6.21
C SER A 30 23.08 7.46 -5.99
N ASP A 31 23.97 8.46 -5.96
CA ASP A 31 23.57 9.88 -6.09
C ASP A 31 23.42 10.32 -7.56
N GLY A 32 23.60 9.40 -8.52
CA GLY A 32 23.64 9.66 -9.95
C GLY A 32 25.05 9.86 -10.50
N THR A 33 26.06 10.00 -9.64
CA THR A 33 27.47 10.15 -10.03
C THR A 33 28.35 9.07 -9.40
N LYS A 34 28.09 8.71 -8.14
CA LYS A 34 28.82 7.71 -7.37
C LYS A 34 27.88 6.97 -6.44
N CYS A 35 28.39 5.90 -5.82
CA CYS A 35 27.65 5.23 -4.75
C CYS A 35 27.89 5.93 -3.40
N ILE A 36 26.80 6.06 -2.65
CA ILE A 36 26.75 6.62 -1.29
C ILE A 36 26.06 5.63 -0.36
N GLU A 37 26.27 5.77 0.94
CA GLU A 37 25.52 5.01 1.94
C GLU A 37 24.04 5.43 1.91
N LYS A 38 23.15 4.46 2.10
CA LYS A 38 21.71 4.74 2.20
C LYS A 38 21.43 5.45 3.52
N GLY A 39 20.99 6.70 3.42
CA GLY A 39 20.59 7.57 4.53
C GLY A 39 19.07 7.71 4.64
N LYS A 40 18.61 8.81 5.24
CA LYS A 40 17.20 9.21 5.29
C LYS A 40 16.81 9.95 4.02
N CYS A 41 15.52 10.02 3.72
CA CYS A 41 15.04 10.78 2.56
C CYS A 41 15.54 12.24 2.55
N SER A 42 15.61 12.89 3.72
CA SER A 42 16.08 14.27 3.87
C SER A 42 17.55 14.48 3.50
N ASP A 43 18.34 13.41 3.45
CA ASP A 43 19.78 13.49 3.20
C ASP A 43 20.09 13.57 1.69
N TYR A 44 19.09 13.35 0.84
CA TYR A 44 19.25 13.27 -0.60
C TYR A 44 18.86 14.55 -1.32
N SER A 45 19.69 14.94 -2.28
CA SER A 45 19.48 16.10 -3.15
C SER A 45 19.31 15.74 -4.63
N THR A 46 19.45 14.46 -4.98
CA THR A 46 19.34 13.98 -6.37
C THR A 46 18.16 13.04 -6.54
N LYS A 47 17.57 13.07 -7.74
CA LYS A 47 16.43 12.22 -8.09
C LYS A 47 16.78 10.73 -7.98
N GLU A 48 17.97 10.34 -8.43
CA GLU A 48 18.44 8.94 -8.39
C GLU A 48 18.53 8.41 -6.96
N ALA A 49 19.08 9.18 -6.02
CA ALA A 49 19.14 8.78 -4.61
C ALA A 49 17.75 8.75 -3.99
N CYS A 50 16.93 9.77 -4.26
CA CYS A 50 15.58 9.86 -3.70
C CYS A 50 14.68 8.71 -4.15
N SER A 51 14.71 8.36 -5.44
CA SER A 51 13.93 7.24 -5.99
C SER A 51 14.37 5.87 -5.46
N ALA A 52 15.56 5.74 -4.85
CA ALA A 52 16.01 4.51 -4.20
C ALA A 52 15.40 4.29 -2.79
N GLY A 53 14.69 5.29 -2.27
CA GLY A 53 14.12 5.29 -0.93
C GLY A 53 15.15 5.57 0.16
N GLY A 54 14.66 5.81 1.37
CA GLY A 54 15.45 6.07 2.56
C GLY A 54 15.45 4.89 3.52
N THR A 55 16.22 5.03 4.58
CA THR A 55 16.16 4.16 5.78
C THR A 55 14.89 4.41 6.59
N ASP A 56 14.25 5.56 6.38
CA ASP A 56 13.02 6.03 6.99
C ASP A 56 11.75 5.70 6.17
N GLY A 57 11.90 5.20 4.93
CA GLY A 57 10.79 4.72 4.12
C GLY A 57 10.87 5.09 2.64
N ALA A 58 9.72 5.08 1.96
CA ALA A 58 9.62 5.59 0.59
C ALA A 58 9.82 7.10 0.57
N CYS A 59 10.53 7.62 -0.44
CA CYS A 59 10.78 9.04 -0.56
C CYS A 59 10.07 9.64 -1.78
N VAL A 60 9.94 10.97 -1.76
CA VAL A 60 9.41 11.78 -2.84
C VAL A 60 10.40 12.86 -3.22
N PHE A 61 10.62 13.03 -4.52
CA PHE A 61 11.52 14.03 -5.05
C PHE A 61 10.77 15.27 -5.57
N SER A 62 11.16 16.44 -5.10
CA SER A 62 10.71 17.73 -5.64
C SER A 62 11.87 18.42 -6.37
N PRO A 63 11.84 18.53 -7.71
CA PRO A 63 12.91 19.18 -8.46
C PRO A 63 13.03 20.67 -8.09
N THR A 64 14.23 21.21 -8.21
CA THR A 64 14.42 22.68 -8.21
C THR A 64 13.98 23.27 -9.55
N SER A 65 13.67 24.57 -9.59
CA SER A 65 13.33 25.27 -10.84
C SER A 65 14.45 25.22 -11.90
N SER A 66 15.70 24.98 -11.47
CA SER A 66 16.88 24.97 -12.34
C SER A 66 17.27 23.58 -12.84
N SER A 67 16.65 22.49 -12.36
CA SER A 67 17.07 21.13 -12.70
C SER A 67 16.01 20.07 -12.43
N ALA A 68 15.83 19.15 -13.37
CA ALA A 68 14.96 17.98 -13.22
C ALA A 68 15.60 16.83 -12.42
N THR A 69 16.90 16.90 -12.12
CA THR A 69 17.66 15.82 -11.45
C THR A 69 18.17 16.21 -10.07
N THR A 70 18.16 17.50 -9.72
CA THR A 70 18.53 18.01 -8.39
C THR A 70 17.36 18.76 -7.74
N GLY A 71 17.19 18.57 -6.44
CA GLY A 71 15.94 18.89 -5.75
C GLY A 71 15.99 18.62 -4.26
N VAL A 72 14.81 18.69 -3.65
CA VAL A 72 14.59 18.32 -2.26
C VAL A 72 13.94 16.95 -2.23
N CYS A 73 14.52 16.02 -1.46
CA CYS A 73 13.91 14.73 -1.18
C CYS A 73 13.30 14.73 0.22
N LYS A 74 12.10 14.16 0.35
CA LYS A 74 11.37 14.06 1.62
C LYS A 74 10.74 12.68 1.78
N LEU A 75 10.42 12.31 3.02
CA LEU A 75 9.66 11.11 3.31
C LEU A 75 8.26 11.21 2.69
N TYR A 76 7.80 10.11 2.09
CA TYR A 76 6.48 10.03 1.50
C TYR A 76 5.44 9.70 2.58
N THR A 77 4.66 10.68 3.00
CA THR A 77 3.73 10.56 4.14
C THR A 77 2.26 10.76 3.77
N GLN A 78 2.01 11.41 2.63
CA GLN A 78 0.69 11.63 2.07
C GLN A 78 0.79 11.87 0.56
N CYS A 79 -0.28 11.57 -0.18
CA CYS A 79 -0.27 11.69 -1.65
C CYS A 79 0.21 13.07 -2.14
N SER A 80 -0.18 14.17 -1.46
CA SER A 80 0.19 15.53 -1.87
C SER A 80 1.69 15.82 -1.81
N ASP A 81 2.48 15.02 -1.09
CA ASP A 81 3.94 15.14 -1.08
C ASP A 81 4.48 14.94 -2.51
N ALA A 82 3.83 14.05 -3.28
CA ALA A 82 4.23 13.63 -4.63
C ALA A 82 3.67 14.49 -5.76
N ASN A 83 3.25 15.73 -5.52
CA ASN A 83 2.73 16.64 -6.57
C ASN A 83 3.68 16.88 -7.75
N SER A 84 4.98 16.72 -7.53
CA SER A 84 6.04 16.88 -8.55
C SER A 84 6.73 15.57 -8.92
N ASP A 85 6.25 14.44 -8.41
CA ASP A 85 6.85 13.12 -8.60
C ASP A 85 5.78 12.10 -9.01
N GLN A 86 5.55 12.01 -10.32
CA GLN A 86 4.57 11.08 -10.88
C GLN A 86 4.85 9.63 -10.46
N ILE A 87 6.13 9.23 -10.42
CA ILE A 87 6.51 7.85 -10.14
C ILE A 87 6.20 7.52 -8.67
N ALA A 88 6.56 8.41 -7.75
CA ALA A 88 6.19 8.25 -6.33
C ALA A 88 4.66 8.27 -6.13
N CYS A 89 3.94 9.15 -6.82
CA CYS A 89 2.48 9.14 -6.76
C CYS A 89 1.89 7.78 -7.20
N GLN A 90 2.37 7.27 -8.33
CA GLN A 90 1.90 6.03 -8.93
C GLN A 90 2.35 4.78 -8.17
N SER A 91 3.41 4.83 -7.36
CA SER A 91 3.79 3.71 -6.50
C SER A 91 2.74 3.42 -5.42
N MET A 92 1.86 4.37 -5.14
CA MET A 92 0.72 4.25 -4.21
C MET A 92 -0.62 4.33 -4.96
N SER A 93 -0.72 3.78 -6.18
CA SER A 93 -1.89 3.93 -7.07
C SER A 93 -3.23 3.43 -6.52
N GLN A 94 -3.25 2.58 -5.50
CA GLN A 94 -4.49 2.18 -4.82
C GLN A 94 -5.04 3.28 -3.91
N THR A 95 -4.18 4.14 -3.39
CA THR A 95 -4.54 5.25 -2.48
C THR A 95 -4.51 6.60 -3.18
N CYS A 96 -3.53 6.81 -4.07
CA CYS A 96 -3.19 8.09 -4.66
C CYS A 96 -3.50 8.12 -6.15
N LYS A 97 -4.07 9.25 -6.58
CA LYS A 97 -4.40 9.58 -7.97
C LYS A 97 -3.45 10.66 -8.48
N TRP A 98 -2.69 10.34 -9.52
CA TRP A 98 -1.96 11.34 -10.30
C TRP A 98 -2.89 12.08 -11.26
N THR A 99 -2.75 13.39 -11.32
CA THR A 99 -3.40 14.25 -12.32
C THR A 99 -2.30 15.00 -13.07
N VAL A 100 -2.25 14.80 -14.38
CA VAL A 100 -1.27 15.45 -15.27
C VAL A 100 -1.51 16.97 -15.32
N ALA A 101 -0.43 17.73 -15.49
CA ALA A 101 -0.53 19.17 -15.72
C ALA A 101 -1.34 19.45 -16.99
N THR A 102 -2.22 20.45 -16.95
CA THR A 102 -3.06 20.86 -18.09
C THR A 102 -3.08 22.37 -18.19
N GLY A 103 -2.52 22.92 -19.29
CA GLY A 103 -2.38 24.36 -19.47
C GLY A 103 -1.55 24.99 -18.34
N THR A 104 -2.16 25.90 -17.58
CA THR A 104 -1.55 26.56 -16.41
C THR A 104 -1.76 25.78 -15.10
N THR A 105 -2.51 24.68 -15.12
CA THR A 105 -2.75 23.86 -13.91
C THR A 105 -1.59 22.90 -13.72
N PRO A 106 -0.85 22.96 -12.59
CA PRO A 106 0.26 22.06 -12.33
C PRO A 106 -0.23 20.62 -12.15
N SER A 107 0.69 19.67 -12.27
CA SER A 107 0.41 18.29 -11.88
C SER A 107 0.09 18.21 -10.39
N SER A 108 -0.68 17.20 -10.01
CA SER A 108 -1.03 16.96 -8.61
C SER A 108 -1.15 15.47 -8.32
N CYS A 109 -0.88 15.12 -7.07
CA CYS A 109 -1.11 13.80 -6.52
C CYS A 109 -2.04 13.93 -5.31
N SER A 110 -3.21 13.33 -5.40
CA SER A 110 -4.26 13.47 -4.39
C SER A 110 -4.79 12.12 -3.98
N ASN A 111 -5.39 12.01 -2.80
CA ASN A 111 -6.11 10.79 -2.42
C ASN A 111 -7.20 10.48 -3.46
N HIS A 112 -7.41 9.19 -3.71
CA HIS A 112 -8.56 8.75 -4.44
C HIS A 112 -9.85 9.09 -3.68
N THR A 113 -10.84 9.54 -4.43
CA THR A 113 -12.25 9.44 -4.03
C THR A 113 -12.81 8.08 -4.47
N CYS A 114 -13.88 7.61 -3.83
CA CYS A 114 -14.57 6.39 -4.24
C CYS A 114 -14.91 6.37 -5.75
N ASP A 115 -15.38 7.50 -6.28
CA ASP A 115 -15.68 7.66 -7.72
C ASP A 115 -14.42 7.53 -8.59
N THR A 116 -13.32 8.19 -8.20
CA THR A 116 -12.09 8.15 -8.99
C THR A 116 -11.35 6.81 -8.90
N ALA A 117 -11.44 6.10 -7.77
CA ALA A 117 -10.88 4.75 -7.62
C ALA A 117 -11.65 3.71 -8.43
N ALA A 118 -12.96 3.91 -8.62
CA ALA A 118 -13.80 3.01 -9.41
C ALA A 118 -13.60 3.19 -10.94
N LYS A 119 -12.93 4.24 -11.41
CA LYS A 119 -12.73 4.47 -12.85
C LYS A 119 -11.95 3.31 -13.49
N GLY A 120 -12.47 2.78 -14.59
CA GLY A 120 -11.90 1.62 -15.28
C GLY A 120 -12.25 0.27 -14.64
N THR A 121 -13.09 0.26 -13.60
CA THR A 121 -13.60 -0.96 -12.97
C THR A 121 -15.12 -1.03 -13.13
N ALA A 122 -15.68 -2.25 -13.06
CA ALA A 122 -17.12 -2.47 -13.16
C ALA A 122 -17.88 -2.21 -11.84
N LYS A 123 -17.18 -2.03 -10.71
CA LYS A 123 -17.77 -1.97 -9.36
C LYS A 123 -17.00 -0.98 -8.47
N CYS A 124 -17.66 -0.45 -7.44
CA CYS A 124 -16.95 0.35 -6.44
C CYS A 124 -15.87 -0.48 -5.73
N VAL A 125 -14.71 0.14 -5.49
CA VAL A 125 -13.54 -0.48 -4.88
C VAL A 125 -13.22 0.16 -3.54
N THR A 126 -12.58 -0.59 -2.65
CA THR A 126 -12.09 -0.05 -1.38
C THR A 126 -10.80 0.72 -1.60
N ILE A 127 -10.58 1.76 -0.80
CA ILE A 127 -9.38 2.59 -0.89
C ILE A 127 -8.57 2.43 0.40
N PRO A 128 -7.36 1.86 0.38
CA PRO A 128 -6.49 1.85 1.55
C PRO A 128 -6.08 3.27 1.94
N SER A 129 -6.00 3.54 3.24
CA SER A 129 -5.32 4.72 3.75
C SER A 129 -3.85 4.71 3.35
N PHE A 130 -3.20 5.87 3.38
CA PHE A 130 -1.82 6.00 2.97
C PHE A 130 -0.87 5.09 3.78
N ASP A 131 -1.13 4.90 5.08
CA ASP A 131 -0.38 4.00 5.95
C ASP A 131 -0.75 2.51 5.79
N GLY A 132 -1.72 2.19 4.94
CA GLY A 132 -2.24 0.83 4.71
C GLY A 132 -2.98 0.21 5.89
N LYS A 133 -3.25 0.96 6.97
CA LYS A 133 -3.84 0.43 8.21
C LYS A 133 -5.37 0.50 8.24
N LYS A 134 -5.96 1.34 7.41
CA LYS A 134 -7.41 1.58 7.34
C LYS A 134 -7.87 1.49 5.90
N TYR A 135 -9.17 1.32 5.71
CA TYR A 135 -9.78 1.27 4.39
C TYR A 135 -11.02 2.13 4.36
N THR A 136 -11.20 2.86 3.26
CA THR A 136 -12.44 3.53 2.92
C THR A 136 -13.30 2.56 2.12
N VAL A 137 -14.47 2.23 2.65
CA VAL A 137 -15.46 1.42 1.95
C VAL A 137 -16.21 2.31 0.97
N CYS A 138 -16.31 1.88 -0.29
CA CYS A 138 -17.02 2.60 -1.33
C CYS A 138 -18.22 1.79 -1.81
N GLN A 139 -19.37 2.45 -1.89
CA GLN A 139 -20.65 1.84 -2.28
C GLN A 139 -21.29 2.61 -3.44
N PRO A 140 -22.06 1.94 -4.31
CA PRO A 140 -22.75 2.59 -5.41
C PRO A 140 -23.95 3.41 -4.90
N GLN A 141 -24.01 4.68 -5.28
CA GLN A 141 -25.15 5.57 -5.01
C GLN A 141 -25.37 6.48 -6.23
N GLY A 142 -26.57 6.42 -6.82
CA GLY A 142 -26.94 7.29 -7.95
C GLY A 142 -26.02 7.17 -9.17
N GLY A 143 -25.54 5.96 -9.48
CA GLY A 143 -24.64 5.70 -10.62
C GLY A 143 -23.17 6.10 -10.40
N LYS A 144 -22.80 6.52 -9.17
CA LYS A 144 -21.42 6.85 -8.78
C LYS A 144 -21.01 6.05 -7.54
N CYS A 145 -19.72 6.01 -7.26
CA CYS A 145 -19.21 5.42 -6.02
C CYS A 145 -18.96 6.50 -4.97
N VAL A 146 -19.57 6.34 -3.80
CA VAL A 146 -19.42 7.25 -2.66
C VAL A 146 -18.93 6.49 -1.45
N VAL A 147 -18.46 7.23 -0.43
CA VAL A 147 -18.07 6.63 0.85
C VAL A 147 -19.31 5.99 1.48
N GLY A 148 -19.17 4.71 1.82
CA GLY A 148 -20.23 3.89 2.38
C GLY A 148 -19.97 3.52 3.84
N ASP A 149 -21.04 3.21 4.57
CA ASP A 149 -20.94 2.63 5.91
C ASP A 149 -20.70 1.12 5.78
N PRO A 150 -19.60 0.57 6.32
CA PRO A 150 -19.38 -0.87 6.36
C PRO A 150 -20.58 -1.65 6.91
N SER A 151 -21.35 -1.10 7.85
CA SER A 151 -22.50 -1.75 8.48
C SER A 151 -23.63 -2.09 7.49
N SER A 152 -23.70 -1.35 6.38
CA SER A 152 -24.71 -1.48 5.32
C SER A 152 -24.30 -2.44 4.19
N LEU A 153 -23.11 -3.03 4.26
CA LEU A 153 -22.65 -4.00 3.27
C LEU A 153 -23.52 -5.26 3.31
N THR A 154 -23.68 -5.91 2.16
CA THR A 154 -24.36 -7.20 2.03
C THR A 154 -23.52 -8.34 2.62
N GLN A 155 -24.14 -9.47 2.96
CA GLN A 155 -23.45 -10.66 3.49
C GLN A 155 -22.17 -11.01 2.72
N ASP A 156 -22.25 -11.09 1.39
CA ASP A 156 -21.11 -11.47 0.53
C ASP A 156 -19.98 -10.45 0.51
N ASN A 157 -20.32 -9.18 0.68
CA ASN A 157 -19.37 -8.06 0.63
C ASN A 157 -18.86 -7.68 2.02
N CYS A 158 -19.56 -8.10 3.07
CA CYS A 158 -19.29 -7.71 4.45
C CYS A 158 -17.84 -7.96 4.85
N TYR A 159 -17.36 -9.16 4.58
CA TYR A 159 -16.02 -9.59 4.96
C TYR A 159 -14.95 -9.05 3.99
N LYS A 160 -15.24 -9.10 2.68
CA LYS A 160 -14.26 -8.74 1.63
C LYS A 160 -14.09 -7.23 1.48
N MET A 161 -15.19 -6.48 1.36
CA MET A 161 -15.15 -5.01 1.19
C MET A 161 -14.78 -4.26 2.47
N SER A 162 -14.89 -4.89 3.63
CA SER A 162 -14.35 -4.31 4.87
C SER A 162 -12.89 -4.67 5.11
N GLN A 163 -12.26 -5.42 4.20
CA GLN A 163 -10.89 -5.94 4.38
C GLN A 163 -10.74 -6.68 5.71
N TYR A 164 -11.73 -7.54 6.02
CA TYR A 164 -11.75 -8.41 7.20
C TYR A 164 -11.90 -7.70 8.56
N THR A 165 -12.20 -6.40 8.54
CA THR A 165 -12.44 -5.62 9.78
C THR A 165 -13.89 -5.69 10.26
N TYR A 166 -14.80 -6.24 9.46
CA TYR A 166 -16.20 -6.48 9.83
C TYR A 166 -16.63 -7.92 9.47
N SER A 167 -17.57 -8.47 10.24
CA SER A 167 -18.20 -9.77 10.02
C SER A 167 -19.72 -9.62 9.87
N TRP A 168 -20.34 -10.55 9.14
CA TRP A 168 -21.78 -10.52 8.91
C TRP A 168 -22.55 -11.06 10.12
N ASN A 169 -23.46 -10.26 10.66
CA ASN A 169 -24.41 -10.71 11.66
C ASN A 169 -25.74 -11.08 10.98
N ALA A 170 -26.06 -12.38 11.00
CA ALA A 170 -27.24 -12.92 10.33
C ALA A 170 -28.56 -12.51 10.99
N GLN A 171 -28.53 -12.14 12.28
CA GLN A 171 -29.69 -11.71 13.06
C GLN A 171 -30.06 -10.27 12.75
N THR A 172 -29.08 -9.36 12.77
CA THR A 172 -29.30 -7.94 12.50
C THR A 172 -29.25 -7.60 11.01
N LYS A 173 -28.88 -8.55 10.14
CA LYS A 173 -28.65 -8.36 8.70
C LYS A 173 -27.71 -7.20 8.40
N LYS A 174 -26.65 -7.08 9.21
CA LYS A 174 -25.69 -5.98 9.17
C LYS A 174 -24.28 -6.50 9.37
N CYS A 175 -23.31 -5.74 8.89
CA CYS A 175 -21.92 -5.95 9.24
C CYS A 175 -21.59 -5.32 10.58
N ILE A 176 -20.89 -6.07 11.42
CA ILE A 176 -20.44 -5.65 12.74
C ILE A 176 -18.91 -5.65 12.77
N ALA A 177 -18.31 -4.65 13.41
CA ALA A 177 -16.86 -4.56 13.48
C ALA A 177 -16.27 -5.74 14.27
N CYS A 178 -15.23 -6.36 13.73
CA CYS A 178 -14.46 -7.40 14.42
C CYS A 178 -13.79 -6.78 15.66
N GLY A 179 -13.94 -7.43 16.82
CA GLY A 179 -13.47 -6.90 18.11
C GLY A 179 -14.49 -6.02 18.85
N ALA A 180 -15.66 -5.76 18.27
CA ALA A 180 -16.81 -5.22 19.00
C ALA A 180 -17.61 -6.37 19.65
N GLY A 181 -17.11 -6.92 20.76
CA GLY A 181 -17.88 -7.77 21.69
C GLY A 181 -17.33 -7.54 23.10
N SER A 182 -18.10 -7.28 24.16
CA SER A 182 -19.49 -7.65 24.42
C SER A 182 -20.15 -6.62 25.35
N THR A 183 -21.41 -6.24 25.10
CA THR A 183 -22.34 -5.99 26.22
C THR A 183 -23.17 -7.26 26.34
N SER A 184 -22.81 -8.10 27.29
CA SER A 184 -23.69 -9.15 27.78
C SER A 184 -24.84 -8.46 28.51
N ASN A 185 -26.03 -8.40 27.89
CA ASN A 185 -27.24 -8.32 28.69
C ASN A 185 -27.60 -9.75 29.06
N ASN A 186 -27.10 -10.17 30.22
CA ASN A 186 -27.62 -11.32 30.95
C ASN A 186 -29.09 -11.03 31.26
N ASN A 187 -29.99 -11.56 30.44
CA ASN A 187 -31.29 -11.96 30.95
C ASN A 187 -31.62 -13.35 30.42
N SER A 188 -30.92 -14.34 31.00
CA SER A 188 -31.35 -15.72 30.93
C SER A 188 -32.43 -15.93 31.99
N THR A 189 -33.69 -15.93 31.56
CA THR A 189 -34.72 -16.68 32.27
C THR A 189 -34.40 -18.16 32.09
N SER A 190 -33.87 -18.75 33.17
CA SER A 190 -33.84 -20.18 33.47
C SER A 190 -35.03 -20.95 32.89
N VAL A 191 -34.77 -22.04 32.16
CA VAL A 191 -35.28 -23.40 32.49
C VAL A 191 -34.35 -24.50 31.94
N ASN A 192 -33.75 -25.22 32.89
CA ASN A 192 -33.31 -26.62 32.98
C ASN A 192 -32.32 -27.30 32.01
N ASN A 193 -31.29 -27.83 32.67
CA ASN A 193 -30.37 -28.90 32.27
C ASN A 193 -31.07 -30.13 31.68
N SER A 194 -30.53 -30.62 30.57
CA SER A 194 -30.32 -32.05 30.37
C SER A 194 -29.01 -32.24 29.61
N MET A 195 -28.10 -32.98 30.24
CA MET A 195 -26.94 -33.56 29.59
C MET A 195 -27.40 -34.42 28.42
N ASP A 196 -26.87 -34.17 27.23
CA ASP A 196 -26.60 -35.27 26.31
C ASP A 196 -25.25 -35.03 25.64
N ASN A 197 -24.34 -35.96 25.91
CA ASN A 197 -22.99 -36.02 25.39
C ASN A 197 -23.08 -36.79 24.08
N THR A 198 -23.08 -36.07 22.96
CA THR A 198 -22.82 -36.67 21.65
C THR A 198 -21.66 -35.95 21.01
N SER A 199 -20.48 -36.56 21.14
CA SER A 199 -19.39 -36.35 20.20
C SER A 199 -19.88 -36.70 18.81
N ASN A 200 -19.91 -35.74 17.90
CA ASN A 200 -19.85 -36.04 16.48
C ASN A 200 -18.83 -35.12 15.81
N THR A 201 -17.75 -35.75 15.38
CA THR A 201 -16.71 -35.22 14.54
C THR A 201 -17.27 -34.86 13.16
N THR A 202 -17.10 -33.61 12.76
CA THR A 202 -16.98 -33.25 11.34
C THR A 202 -15.89 -32.18 11.21
N THR A 203 -14.75 -32.67 10.73
CA THR A 203 -13.72 -31.94 9.99
C THR A 203 -14.32 -31.01 8.95
N ASP A 204 -13.81 -29.79 8.81
CA ASP A 204 -13.87 -29.05 7.55
C ASP A 204 -12.56 -28.26 7.33
N ASP A 205 -12.06 -28.45 6.13
CA ASP A 205 -10.70 -28.25 5.64
C ASP A 205 -10.19 -26.80 5.58
N HIS A 206 -8.92 -26.64 5.93
CA HIS A 206 -8.12 -25.46 5.60
C HIS A 206 -7.64 -25.52 4.14
N GLY A 207 -8.45 -25.00 3.21
CA GLY A 207 -8.06 -24.80 1.81
C GLY A 207 -7.08 -23.63 1.62
N GLN A 208 -5.78 -23.92 1.66
CA GLN A 208 -4.68 -23.02 1.27
C GLN A 208 -4.71 -22.79 -0.25
N TYR A 209 -5.14 -21.61 -0.71
CA TYR A 209 -4.95 -21.19 -2.09
C TYR A 209 -3.57 -20.52 -2.26
N LEU A 210 -2.59 -21.33 -2.67
CA LEU A 210 -1.31 -20.88 -3.19
C LEU A 210 -1.52 -20.36 -4.63
N TYR A 211 -1.43 -19.05 -4.85
CA TYR A 211 -1.40 -18.49 -6.20
C TYR A 211 -0.04 -18.75 -6.84
N VAL A 212 0.05 -19.80 -7.67
CA VAL A 212 1.19 -20.05 -8.55
C VAL A 212 0.85 -19.45 -9.92
N LEU A 213 1.50 -18.35 -10.28
CA LEU A 213 1.40 -17.73 -11.62
C LEU A 213 2.19 -18.59 -12.64
N PRO A 214 1.56 -19.09 -13.73
CA PRO A 214 2.30 -19.77 -14.78
C PRO A 214 3.04 -18.74 -15.66
N ILE A 215 4.37 -18.84 -15.66
CA ILE A 215 5.25 -18.12 -16.58
C ILE A 215 5.15 -18.81 -17.95
N LEU A 216 4.45 -18.19 -18.90
CA LEU A 216 4.49 -18.58 -20.30
C LEU A 216 5.77 -18.03 -20.94
N ILE A 217 6.78 -18.90 -21.07
CA ILE A 217 7.96 -18.66 -21.91
C ILE A 217 7.56 -19.06 -23.33
N SER A 218 7.31 -18.08 -24.19
CA SER A 218 7.24 -18.31 -25.64
C SER A 218 8.66 -18.28 -26.20
N PHE A 219 9.20 -19.46 -26.50
CA PHE A 219 10.32 -19.62 -27.42
C PHE A 219 9.80 -19.46 -28.85
N ILE A 220 10.37 -18.53 -29.61
CA ILE A 220 10.29 -18.50 -31.07
C ILE A 220 11.71 -18.65 -31.58
N PHE A 221 11.89 -19.68 -32.41
CA PHE A 221 13.09 -19.98 -33.19
C PHE A 221 13.32 -18.95 -34.29
#